data_AF-A0A251RZM7-F1
#
_entry.id   AF-A0A251RZM7-F1
#
_cell.length_a   1.000
_cell.length_b   1.000
_cell.length_c   1.000
_cell.angle_alpha   90.00
_cell.angle_beta   90.00
_cell.angle_gamma   90.00
#
_symmetry.space_group_name_H-M   'P 1'
#
loop_
_entity.id
_entity.type
_entity.pdbx_description
1 polymer ?
#
loop_
_entity_poly.entity_id
_entity_poly.type
_entity_poly.pdbx_seq_one_letter_code
_entity_poly.pdbx_strand_id
1 'polypeptide(L)'
;MSRVVIGFLKLTLLAIILVAFDASEAQTPLKMGFYKTTCPTAEQIVRDTVNSAVTANPGMAVGIIRLFFHDCFVRGCDASLLLKPVRGSEGKSEQDAGANAGTLRGMEIIDQAKARLEVVCPNTVSCADILAFAARDSTNIVVNLPSPGSDLDTLKKKFMDKGLSVRELVALSGAHSIGRAECNFVASRLYFFNGNGTDPSLDPEYATTLKKKCPKNQLSRTTELDLVTPNRLDNQYYRNLKKQPVLFSSDEALVDSTITAATVTNYANNPIAWKKDFAAAMVRLGSLDVLTGTRGEIRKKCGVVN
;
A
#
# COMPACT_ATOMS: atom_id res chain seq x y z
N MET A 1 -74.78 -36.03 20.06
CA MET A 1 -75.91 -35.48 19.29
C MET A 1 -75.94 -33.96 19.47
N SER A 2 -75.91 -33.22 18.36
CA SER A 2 -76.34 -31.81 18.20
C SER A 2 -75.61 -30.69 18.97
N ARG A 3 -75.43 -29.46 18.50
CA ARG A 3 -75.30 -28.82 17.17
C ARG A 3 -74.85 -27.36 17.48
N VAL A 4 -74.02 -26.82 16.59
CA VAL A 4 -73.47 -25.46 16.41
C VAL A 4 -74.42 -24.27 16.69
N VAL A 5 -73.93 -23.16 17.29
CA VAL A 5 -74.07 -21.72 16.86
C VAL A 5 -72.91 -20.91 17.50
N ILE A 6 -71.80 -20.65 16.79
CA ILE A 6 -71.42 -19.37 16.12
C ILE A 6 -71.36 -18.15 17.05
N GLY A 7 -70.13 -17.82 17.47
CA GLY A 7 -69.72 -16.49 17.91
C GLY A 7 -68.34 -16.19 17.32
N PHE A 8 -68.32 -15.49 16.19
CA PHE A 8 -67.09 -15.04 15.53
C PHE A 8 -66.43 -13.94 16.37
N LEU A 9 -65.21 -14.17 16.88
CA LEU A 9 -64.23 -13.09 16.99
C LEU A 9 -62.78 -13.60 17.04
N LYS A 10 -62.13 -13.53 15.87
CA LYS A 10 -60.67 -13.48 15.57
C LYS A 10 -59.80 -14.69 15.94
N LEU A 11 -59.61 -15.54 14.93
CA LEU A 11 -58.54 -16.53 14.83
C LEU A 11 -57.17 -15.84 14.62
N THR A 12 -56.25 -16.11 15.55
CA THR A 12 -54.79 -16.30 15.39
C THR A 12 -54.06 -15.74 14.16
N LEU A 13 -53.06 -14.88 14.42
CA LEU A 13 -51.69 -15.12 13.95
C LEU A 13 -50.71 -14.39 14.88
N LEU A 14 -50.24 -15.06 15.94
CA LEU A 14 -49.04 -14.60 16.64
C LEU A 14 -47.87 -14.95 15.72
N ALA A 15 -47.51 -14.05 14.81
CA ALA A 15 -46.24 -14.14 14.11
C ALA A 15 -45.15 -13.87 15.15
N ILE A 16 -44.62 -14.94 15.76
CA ILE A 16 -43.31 -14.89 16.40
C ILE A 16 -42.35 -14.58 15.27
N ILE A 17 -42.04 -13.29 15.10
CA ILE A 17 -40.87 -12.87 14.34
C ILE A 17 -39.70 -13.43 15.16
N LEU A 18 -39.21 -14.60 14.78
CA LEU A 18 -37.83 -14.99 14.99
C LEU A 18 -37.03 -13.91 14.27
N VAL A 19 -36.71 -12.83 14.98
CA VAL A 19 -35.62 -11.97 14.60
C VAL A 19 -34.42 -12.91 14.70
N ALA A 20 -34.02 -13.47 13.57
CA ALA A 20 -32.67 -13.99 13.45
C ALA A 20 -31.80 -12.79 13.80
N PHE A 21 -31.28 -12.78 15.03
CA PHE A 21 -30.11 -11.99 15.31
C PHE A 21 -29.06 -12.57 14.37
N ASP A 22 -28.89 -11.92 13.21
CA ASP A 22 -27.61 -11.97 12.53
C ASP A 22 -26.63 -11.46 13.58
N ALA A 23 -25.99 -12.42 14.26
CA ALA A 23 -24.76 -12.17 14.96
C ALA A 23 -23.78 -11.76 13.86
N SER A 24 -23.81 -10.48 13.51
CA SER A 24 -22.72 -9.84 12.80
C SER A 24 -21.49 -10.21 13.61
N GLU A 25 -20.68 -11.14 13.08
CA GLU A 25 -19.38 -11.47 13.65
C GLU A 25 -18.63 -10.14 13.69
N ALA A 26 -18.60 -9.55 14.88
CA ALA A 26 -17.95 -8.28 15.08
C ALA A 26 -16.50 -8.45 14.63
N GLN A 27 -16.14 -7.81 13.52
CA GLN A 27 -14.77 -7.75 13.03
C GLN A 27 -13.93 -7.27 14.20
N THR A 28 -13.11 -8.15 14.77
CA THR A 28 -12.27 -7.76 15.90
C THR A 28 -11.33 -6.69 15.35
N PRO A 29 -11.30 -5.47 15.93
CA PRO A 29 -10.47 -4.42 15.40
C PRO A 29 -9.00 -4.85 15.44
N LEU A 30 -8.25 -4.54 14.38
CA LEU A 30 -6.80 -4.69 14.41
C LEU A 30 -6.21 -3.90 15.58
N LYS A 31 -5.21 -4.49 16.24
CA LYS A 31 -4.57 -3.90 17.41
C LYS A 31 -3.07 -3.83 17.23
N MET A 32 -2.51 -2.63 17.38
CA MET A 32 -1.06 -2.47 17.47
C MET A 32 -0.51 -3.25 18.66
N GLY A 33 0.57 -4.01 18.42
CA GLY A 33 1.15 -4.89 19.43
C GLY A 33 0.28 -6.10 19.77
N PHE A 34 -0.55 -6.58 18.84
CA PHE A 34 -1.34 -7.81 19.00
C PHE A 34 -0.48 -8.99 19.48
N TYR A 35 0.74 -9.12 18.95
CA TYR A 35 1.70 -10.17 19.30
C TYR A 35 2.59 -9.86 20.51
N LYS A 36 2.42 -8.71 21.19
CA LYS A 36 3.33 -8.27 22.26
C LYS A 36 3.48 -9.27 23.41
N THR A 37 2.45 -10.08 23.66
CA THR A 37 2.45 -11.10 24.72
C THR A 37 2.66 -12.51 24.17
N THR A 38 2.07 -12.83 23.01
CA THR A 38 2.06 -14.19 22.45
C THR A 38 3.29 -14.50 21.58
N CYS A 39 3.84 -13.50 20.90
CA CYS A 39 5.12 -13.63 20.18
C CYS A 39 5.87 -12.28 20.18
N PRO A 40 6.49 -11.89 21.29
CA PRO A 40 7.08 -10.55 21.46
C PRO A 40 8.16 -10.20 20.44
N THR A 41 8.84 -11.21 19.89
CA THR A 41 9.92 -11.07 18.89
C THR A 41 9.41 -11.10 17.45
N ALA A 42 8.10 -11.24 17.22
CA ALA A 42 7.53 -11.43 15.88
C ALA A 42 7.96 -10.33 14.90
N GLU A 43 7.71 -9.08 15.26
CA GLU A 43 8.05 -7.94 14.40
C GLU A 43 9.55 -7.79 14.19
N GLN A 44 10.39 -8.17 15.16
CA GLN A 44 11.85 -8.12 15.01
C GLN A 44 12.35 -9.20 14.04
N ILE A 45 11.85 -10.43 14.15
CA ILE A 45 12.24 -11.54 13.26
C ILE A 45 11.88 -11.21 11.81
N VAL A 46 10.69 -10.66 11.56
CA VAL A 46 10.29 -10.24 10.21
C VAL A 46 11.20 -9.12 9.72
N ARG A 47 11.40 -8.07 10.53
CA ARG A 47 12.27 -6.93 10.20
C ARG A 47 13.70 -7.36 9.85
N ASP A 48 14.30 -8.26 10.63
CA ASP A 48 15.67 -8.74 10.39
C ASP A 48 15.76 -9.54 9.09
N THR A 49 14.73 -10.37 8.80
CA THR A 49 14.66 -11.16 7.57
C THR A 49 14.58 -10.24 6.35
N VAL A 50 13.68 -9.24 6.40
CA VAL A 50 13.52 -8.23 5.35
C VAL A 50 14.79 -7.41 5.19
N ASN A 51 15.35 -6.86 6.28
CA ASN A 51 16.56 -6.05 6.23
C ASN A 51 17.73 -6.82 5.61
N SER A 52 17.93 -8.08 5.98
CA SER A 52 18.99 -8.91 5.40
C SER A 52 18.81 -9.10 3.90
N ALA A 53 17.60 -9.47 3.46
CA ALA A 53 17.31 -9.71 2.06
C ALA A 53 17.41 -8.42 1.22
N VAL A 54 16.96 -7.30 1.77
CA VAL A 54 16.97 -6.01 1.07
C VAL A 54 18.35 -5.37 1.07
N THR A 55 19.17 -5.61 2.11
CA THR A 55 20.60 -5.24 2.08
C THR A 55 21.35 -5.97 0.98
N ALA A 56 21.04 -7.25 0.77
CA ALA A 56 21.64 -8.03 -0.30
C ALA A 56 21.13 -7.62 -1.70
N ASN A 57 19.84 -7.26 -1.80
CA ASN A 57 19.24 -6.79 -3.04
C ASN A 57 18.14 -5.74 -2.76
N PRO A 58 18.43 -4.44 -2.97
CA PRO A 58 17.48 -3.36 -2.69
C PRO A 58 16.14 -3.51 -3.42
N GLY A 59 16.12 -4.13 -4.61
CA GLY A 59 14.90 -4.38 -5.37
C GLY A 59 13.90 -5.31 -4.66
N MET A 60 14.33 -6.06 -3.64
CA MET A 60 13.45 -6.94 -2.86
C MET A 60 12.41 -6.19 -2.06
N ALA A 61 12.71 -4.98 -1.59
CA ALA A 61 11.71 -4.22 -0.85
C ALA A 61 10.55 -3.77 -1.75
N VAL A 62 10.84 -3.33 -3.00
CA VAL A 62 9.79 -3.07 -3.99
C VAL A 62 8.97 -4.34 -4.22
N GLY A 63 9.65 -5.48 -4.35
CA GLY A 63 9.03 -6.80 -4.50
C GLY A 63 8.07 -7.14 -3.35
N ILE A 64 8.50 -6.93 -2.10
CA ILE A 64 7.70 -7.21 -0.91
C ILE A 64 6.51 -6.25 -0.79
N ILE A 65 6.69 -4.95 -1.05
CA ILE A 65 5.54 -4.03 -1.09
C ILE A 65 4.59 -4.41 -2.20
N ARG A 66 5.14 -4.83 -3.35
CA ARG A 66 4.34 -5.33 -4.45
C ARG A 66 3.51 -6.53 -4.04
N LEU A 67 4.10 -7.52 -3.35
CA LEU A 67 3.37 -8.67 -2.80
C LEU A 67 2.21 -8.24 -1.90
N PHE A 68 2.47 -7.40 -0.91
CA PHE A 68 1.43 -6.93 0.02
C PHE A 68 0.31 -6.17 -0.69
N PHE A 69 0.65 -5.27 -1.61
CA PHE A 69 -0.37 -4.57 -2.39
C PHE A 69 -1.22 -5.54 -3.23
N HIS A 70 -0.61 -6.55 -3.85
CA HIS A 70 -1.33 -7.50 -4.72
C HIS A 70 -2.20 -8.46 -3.92
N ASP A 71 -1.75 -8.86 -2.74
CA ASP A 71 -2.56 -9.60 -1.77
C ASP A 71 -3.79 -8.77 -1.39
N CYS A 72 -3.57 -7.57 -0.83
CA CYS A 72 -4.66 -6.70 -0.39
C CYS A 72 -5.63 -6.24 -1.49
N PHE A 73 -5.25 -6.31 -2.78
CA PHE A 73 -6.16 -5.92 -3.87
C PHE A 73 -7.03 -7.07 -4.39
N VAL A 74 -6.67 -8.31 -4.08
CA VAL A 74 -7.42 -9.49 -4.51
C VAL A 74 -8.04 -10.10 -3.26
N ARG A 75 -9.33 -9.81 -3.03
CA ARG A 75 -10.13 -10.36 -1.91
C ARG A 75 -9.68 -9.94 -0.50
N GLY A 76 -8.64 -9.12 -0.36
CA GLY A 76 -8.21 -8.51 0.90
C GLY A 76 -6.83 -8.99 1.35
N CYS A 77 -6.30 -8.42 2.43
CA CYS A 77 -4.99 -8.78 2.98
C CYS A 77 -5.08 -10.09 3.78
N ASP A 78 -5.28 -11.22 3.10
CA ASP A 78 -5.50 -12.55 3.70
C ASP A 78 -4.37 -13.56 3.39
N ALA A 79 -3.31 -13.11 2.73
CA ALA A 79 -2.21 -13.92 2.22
C ALA A 79 -2.62 -14.95 1.15
N SER A 80 -3.78 -14.82 0.52
CA SER A 80 -4.24 -15.71 -0.56
C SER A 80 -3.30 -15.72 -1.76
N LEU A 81 -2.60 -14.60 -2.03
CA LEU A 81 -1.57 -14.51 -3.07
C LEU A 81 -0.45 -15.56 -2.90
N LEU A 82 -0.15 -15.94 -1.65
CA LEU A 82 0.95 -16.86 -1.34
C LEU A 82 0.62 -18.33 -1.63
N LEU A 83 -0.65 -18.70 -1.85
CA LEU A 83 -1.07 -20.08 -2.08
C LEU A 83 -0.59 -20.61 -3.45
N LYS A 84 0.00 -21.81 -3.43
CA LYS A 84 0.37 -22.56 -4.64
C LYS A 84 -0.83 -23.32 -5.20
N PRO A 85 -0.88 -23.59 -6.52
CA PRO A 85 -1.95 -24.38 -7.11
C PRO A 85 -2.00 -25.78 -6.49
N VAL A 86 -3.22 -26.26 -6.28
CA VAL A 86 -3.48 -27.64 -5.86
C VAL A 86 -3.37 -28.53 -7.10
N ARG A 87 -2.99 -29.79 -6.92
CA ARG A 87 -2.88 -30.75 -8.02
C ARG A 87 -4.16 -30.78 -8.86
N GLY A 88 -4.04 -30.56 -10.18
CA GLY A 88 -5.17 -30.48 -11.11
C GLY A 88 -5.81 -29.08 -11.27
N SER A 89 -5.25 -28.05 -10.63
CA SER A 89 -5.61 -26.65 -10.82
C SER A 89 -4.43 -25.79 -11.27
N GLU A 90 -3.46 -26.40 -11.95
CA GLU A 90 -2.29 -25.71 -12.50
C GLU A 90 -2.72 -24.52 -13.39
N GLY A 91 -2.11 -23.36 -13.18
CA GLY A 91 -2.47 -22.12 -13.88
C GLY A 91 -3.70 -21.39 -13.33
N LYS A 92 -4.31 -21.85 -12.23
CA LYS A 92 -5.45 -21.19 -11.57
C LYS A 92 -5.07 -20.45 -10.28
N SER A 93 -3.78 -20.36 -9.93
CA SER A 93 -3.33 -19.62 -8.75
C SER A 93 -3.27 -18.12 -9.03
N GLU A 94 -3.35 -17.29 -7.98
CA GLU A 94 -3.17 -15.83 -8.13
C GLU A 94 -1.77 -15.45 -8.61
N GLN A 95 -0.78 -16.33 -8.38
CA GLN A 95 0.58 -16.16 -8.86
C GLN A 95 0.68 -16.29 -10.39
N ASP A 96 -0.18 -17.13 -10.98
CA ASP A 96 -0.21 -17.39 -12.43
C ASP A 96 -1.13 -16.42 -13.19
N ALA A 97 -1.84 -15.55 -12.49
CA ALA A 97 -2.85 -14.66 -13.06
C ALA A 97 -2.26 -13.33 -13.55
N GLY A 98 -2.53 -12.98 -14.82
CA GLY A 98 -2.37 -11.63 -15.36
C GLY A 98 -1.01 -10.97 -15.06
N ALA A 99 -1.04 -9.83 -14.35
CA ALA A 99 0.15 -9.05 -14.02
C ALA A 99 1.12 -9.73 -13.03
N ASN A 100 0.73 -10.85 -12.40
CA ASN A 100 1.55 -11.58 -11.43
C ASN A 100 2.47 -12.63 -12.08
N ALA A 101 2.04 -13.22 -13.21
CA ALA A 101 2.73 -14.33 -13.86
C ALA A 101 4.19 -13.97 -14.18
N GLY A 102 5.13 -14.60 -13.48
CA GLY A 102 6.58 -14.41 -13.66
C GLY A 102 7.16 -13.09 -13.16
N THR A 103 6.39 -12.26 -12.44
CA THR A 103 6.83 -10.91 -12.02
C THR A 103 6.96 -10.73 -10.50
N LEU A 104 6.33 -11.59 -9.71
CA LEU A 104 6.38 -11.52 -8.23
C LEU A 104 7.78 -11.87 -7.72
N ARG A 105 8.25 -11.16 -6.69
CA ARG A 105 9.56 -11.35 -6.04
C ARG A 105 9.42 -11.19 -4.54
N GLY A 106 10.23 -11.90 -3.75
CA GLY A 106 10.26 -11.78 -2.30
C GLY A 106 9.33 -12.73 -1.54
N MET A 107 8.66 -13.68 -2.22
CA MET A 107 7.82 -14.69 -1.54
C MET A 107 8.67 -15.60 -0.66
N GLU A 108 9.89 -15.90 -1.10
CA GLU A 108 10.90 -16.65 -0.37
C GLU A 108 11.28 -15.97 0.95
N ILE A 109 11.24 -14.63 1.00
CA ILE A 109 11.54 -13.84 2.20
C ILE A 109 10.41 -14.01 3.23
N ILE A 110 9.16 -14.08 2.75
CA ILE A 110 7.98 -14.33 3.59
C ILE A 110 8.02 -15.76 4.15
N ASP A 111 8.32 -16.75 3.32
CA ASP A 111 8.49 -18.15 3.76
C ASP A 111 9.63 -18.30 4.78
N GLN A 112 10.75 -17.61 4.57
CA GLN A 112 11.87 -17.61 5.51
C GLN A 112 11.49 -16.98 6.85
N ALA A 113 10.81 -15.84 6.84
CA ALA A 113 10.32 -15.20 8.06
C ALA A 113 9.34 -16.13 8.80
N LYS A 114 8.42 -16.78 8.07
CA LYS A 114 7.46 -17.73 8.64
C LYS A 114 8.15 -18.94 9.28
N ALA A 115 9.12 -19.54 8.60
CA ALA A 115 9.87 -20.67 9.15
C ALA A 115 10.59 -20.32 10.45
N ARG A 116 11.20 -19.13 10.52
CA ARG A 116 11.82 -18.61 11.74
C ARG A 116 10.79 -18.38 12.86
N LEU A 117 9.63 -17.83 12.52
CA LEU A 117 8.56 -17.59 13.49
C LEU A 117 7.95 -18.89 14.04
N GLU A 118 7.74 -19.92 13.23
CA GLU A 118 7.20 -21.21 13.70
C GLU A 118 8.14 -21.95 14.66
N VAL A 119 9.45 -21.70 14.60
CA VAL A 119 10.40 -22.21 15.60
C VAL A 119 10.25 -21.50 16.94
N VAL A 120 9.94 -20.19 16.91
CA VAL A 120 9.92 -19.33 18.10
C VAL A 120 8.55 -19.27 18.77
N CYS A 121 7.48 -19.17 17.97
CA CYS A 121 6.10 -19.07 18.41
C CYS A 121 5.17 -19.88 17.48
N PRO A 122 5.12 -21.21 17.67
CA PRO A 122 4.35 -22.11 16.80
C PRO A 122 2.87 -21.71 16.70
N ASN A 123 2.31 -21.78 15.49
CA ASN A 123 0.89 -21.51 15.19
C ASN A 123 0.36 -20.16 15.71
N THR A 124 1.22 -19.14 15.82
CA THR A 124 0.85 -17.86 16.45
C THR A 124 0.72 -16.72 15.44
N VAL A 125 1.71 -16.51 14.56
CA VAL A 125 1.74 -15.36 13.65
C VAL A 125 1.21 -15.75 12.27
N SER A 126 0.21 -15.01 11.77
CA SER A 126 -0.41 -15.27 10.46
C SER A 126 0.51 -14.88 9.29
N CYS A 127 0.35 -15.53 8.13
CA CYS A 127 1.10 -15.14 6.92
C CYS A 127 0.71 -13.74 6.42
N ALA A 128 -0.55 -13.33 6.62
CA ALA A 128 -1.02 -11.99 6.28
C ALA A 128 -0.32 -10.92 7.12
N ASP A 129 -0.15 -11.15 8.43
CA ASP A 129 0.59 -10.22 9.29
C ASP A 129 2.08 -10.19 8.98
N ILE A 130 2.68 -11.32 8.58
CA ILE A 130 4.07 -11.33 8.10
C ILE A 130 4.21 -10.49 6.84
N LEU A 131 3.29 -10.61 5.88
CA LEU A 131 3.26 -9.75 4.69
C LEU A 131 3.10 -8.27 5.06
N ALA A 132 2.20 -7.93 5.99
CA ALA A 132 1.98 -6.57 6.44
C ALA A 132 3.21 -5.99 7.16
N PHE A 133 3.83 -6.75 8.07
CA PHE A 133 5.08 -6.36 8.74
C PHE A 133 6.22 -6.22 7.75
N ALA A 134 6.35 -7.17 6.82
CA ALA A 134 7.41 -7.17 5.83
C ALA A 134 7.24 -6.01 4.84
N ALA A 135 6.01 -5.67 4.45
CA ALA A 135 5.73 -4.53 3.60
C ALA A 135 5.90 -3.20 4.34
N ARG A 136 5.53 -3.09 5.61
CA ARG A 136 5.86 -1.93 6.45
C ARG A 136 7.38 -1.77 6.59
N ASP A 137 8.07 -2.85 6.86
CA ASP A 137 9.52 -2.82 7.02
C ASP A 137 10.19 -2.58 5.67
N SER A 138 9.57 -3.02 4.58
CA SER A 138 9.94 -2.65 3.22
C SER A 138 9.44 -1.27 2.82
N THR A 139 8.47 -0.60 3.43
CA THR A 139 8.10 0.80 3.07
C THR A 139 9.08 1.76 3.71
N ASN A 140 9.64 1.34 4.83
CA ASN A 140 10.90 1.88 5.31
C ASN A 140 12.05 1.63 4.31
N ILE A 141 11.81 0.90 3.20
CA ILE A 141 12.80 0.55 2.16
C ILE A 141 12.40 0.85 0.66
N VAL A 142 11.34 0.31 -0.04
CA VAL A 142 10.91 0.54 -1.48
C VAL A 142 9.52 -0.10 -1.93
N VAL A 143 8.79 0.30 -3.03
CA VAL A 143 7.31 0.60 -3.07
C VAL A 143 6.35 0.12 -4.26
N ASN A 144 5.05 -0.24 -4.05
CA ASN A 144 3.98 -0.45 -5.09
C ASN A 144 3.19 0.84 -5.35
N LEU A 145 3.74 1.64 -6.24
CA LEU A 145 3.41 3.05 -6.37
C LEU A 145 2.71 3.38 -7.68
N PRO A 146 2.00 4.51 -7.70
CA PRO A 146 1.86 5.27 -8.93
C PRO A 146 3.19 5.41 -9.69
N SER A 147 3.10 5.45 -11.02
CA SER A 147 4.29 5.76 -11.81
C SER A 147 4.68 7.21 -11.54
N PRO A 148 5.98 7.56 -11.50
CA PRO A 148 6.45 8.94 -11.52
C PRO A 148 5.89 9.77 -12.68
N GLY A 149 5.43 9.12 -13.75
CA GLY A 149 4.78 9.72 -14.90
C GLY A 149 3.25 9.71 -14.87
N SER A 150 2.60 9.25 -13.80
CA SER A 150 1.14 9.16 -13.72
C SER A 150 0.48 10.55 -13.63
N ASP A 151 -0.62 10.73 -14.37
CA ASP A 151 -1.48 11.91 -14.25
C ASP A 151 -2.32 11.88 -12.95
N LEU A 152 -2.95 13.01 -12.64
CA LEU A 152 -3.71 13.18 -11.41
C LEU A 152 -4.90 12.21 -11.31
N ASP A 153 -5.58 11.92 -12.40
CA ASP A 153 -6.75 11.04 -12.36
C ASP A 153 -6.36 9.57 -12.16
N THR A 154 -5.24 9.14 -12.74
CA THR A 154 -4.60 7.86 -12.45
C THR A 154 -4.17 7.78 -10.99
N LEU A 155 -3.57 8.85 -10.44
CA LEU A 155 -3.18 8.92 -9.03
C LEU A 155 -4.40 8.79 -8.11
N LYS A 156 -5.44 9.60 -8.33
CA LYS A 156 -6.69 9.52 -7.56
C LYS A 156 -7.30 8.13 -7.65
N LYS A 157 -7.43 7.59 -8.86
CA LYS A 157 -8.00 6.26 -9.08
C LYS A 157 -7.24 5.20 -8.30
N LYS A 158 -5.91 5.15 -8.41
CA LYS A 158 -5.09 4.17 -7.70
C LYS A 158 -5.20 4.26 -6.18
N PHE A 159 -5.34 5.46 -5.62
CA PHE A 159 -5.55 5.66 -4.19
C PHE A 159 -6.98 5.31 -3.76
N MET A 160 -7.98 5.72 -4.54
CA MET A 160 -9.39 5.45 -4.25
C MET A 160 -9.76 3.98 -4.38
N ASP A 161 -9.20 3.28 -5.36
CA ASP A 161 -9.35 1.83 -5.50
C ASP A 161 -8.81 1.10 -4.25
N LYS A 162 -7.93 1.75 -3.46
CA LYS A 162 -7.40 1.27 -2.17
C LYS A 162 -8.13 1.85 -0.95
N GLY A 163 -9.27 2.52 -1.13
CA GLY A 163 -9.99 3.12 -0.01
C GLY A 163 -9.29 4.33 0.65
N LEU A 164 -8.29 4.91 -0.02
CA LEU A 164 -7.63 6.15 0.36
C LEU A 164 -8.26 7.33 -0.36
N SER A 165 -8.44 8.42 0.37
CA SER A 165 -8.99 9.67 -0.14
C SER A 165 -7.98 10.45 -0.97
N VAL A 166 -8.48 11.39 -1.78
CA VAL A 166 -7.64 12.35 -2.53
C VAL A 166 -6.79 13.21 -1.59
N ARG A 167 -7.25 13.49 -0.37
CA ARG A 167 -6.45 14.21 0.64
C ARG A 167 -5.27 13.35 1.12
N GLU A 168 -5.48 12.05 1.30
CA GLU A 168 -4.42 11.11 1.67
C GLU A 168 -3.40 10.91 0.55
N LEU A 169 -3.83 10.96 -0.72
CA LEU A 169 -2.91 11.06 -1.87
C LEU A 169 -1.95 12.26 -1.73
N VAL A 170 -2.49 13.46 -1.52
CA VAL A 170 -1.66 14.68 -1.41
C VAL A 170 -0.77 14.66 -0.17
N ALA A 171 -1.28 14.13 0.96
CA ALA A 171 -0.51 13.99 2.18
C ALA A 171 0.66 13.02 1.97
N LEU A 172 0.39 11.80 1.52
CA LEU A 172 1.39 10.74 1.34
C LEU A 172 2.46 11.09 0.30
N SER A 173 2.10 11.88 -0.72
CA SER A 173 3.07 12.39 -1.71
C SER A 173 4.16 13.28 -1.08
N GLY A 174 3.89 13.88 0.09
CA GLY A 174 4.89 14.65 0.86
C GLY A 174 6.11 13.85 1.31
N ALA A 175 6.07 12.51 1.22
CA ALA A 175 7.25 11.67 1.43
C ALA A 175 8.40 12.01 0.45
N HIS A 176 8.10 12.58 -0.72
CA HIS A 176 9.11 13.04 -1.68
C HIS A 176 9.90 14.29 -1.23
N SER A 177 9.65 14.82 -0.02
CA SER A 177 10.51 15.84 0.60
C SER A 177 11.92 15.34 0.95
N ILE A 178 12.14 14.03 1.00
CA ILE A 178 13.43 13.44 1.38
C ILE A 178 13.80 12.31 0.43
N GLY A 179 15.10 12.14 0.19
CA GLY A 179 15.64 10.99 -0.53
C GLY A 179 16.04 11.29 -1.97
N ARG A 180 16.26 10.22 -2.74
CA ARG A 180 16.81 10.28 -4.10
C ARG A 180 16.06 9.32 -5.00
N ALA A 181 16.06 9.61 -6.29
CA ALA A 181 15.55 8.73 -7.34
C ALA A 181 16.59 8.55 -8.44
N GLU A 182 16.57 7.40 -9.10
CA GLU A 182 17.36 7.19 -10.31
C GLU A 182 16.91 8.09 -11.45
N CYS A 183 17.87 8.56 -12.24
CA CYS A 183 17.64 9.41 -13.39
C CYS A 183 16.75 8.74 -14.45
N ASN A 184 16.68 7.41 -14.48
CA ASN A 184 15.76 6.65 -15.32
C ASN A 184 14.29 7.04 -15.08
N PHE A 185 13.89 7.35 -13.84
CA PHE A 185 12.52 7.73 -13.51
C PHE A 185 12.11 9.12 -14.02
N VAL A 186 13.08 9.97 -14.36
CA VAL A 186 12.85 11.30 -14.94
C VAL A 186 13.26 11.40 -16.40
N ALA A 187 13.84 10.35 -16.97
CA ALA A 187 14.34 10.37 -18.34
C ALA A 187 13.23 10.68 -19.35
N SER A 188 12.02 10.16 -19.12
CA SER A 188 10.83 10.44 -19.93
C SER A 188 10.54 11.94 -20.01
N ARG A 189 10.50 12.62 -18.86
CA ARG A 189 10.26 14.07 -18.76
C ARG A 189 11.47 14.92 -19.18
N LEU A 190 12.71 14.45 -18.98
CA LEU A 190 13.90 15.27 -19.23
C LEU A 190 14.41 15.21 -20.68
N TYR A 191 14.20 14.09 -21.37
CA TYR A 191 14.78 13.82 -22.69
C TYR A 191 13.84 13.21 -23.73
N PHE A 192 12.81 12.49 -23.30
CA PHE A 192 11.94 11.71 -24.19
C PHE A 192 10.48 12.18 -24.16
N PHE A 193 10.25 13.44 -23.80
CA PHE A 193 8.90 13.99 -23.74
C PHE A 193 8.35 14.08 -25.17
N ASN A 194 7.16 13.49 -25.40
CA ASN A 194 6.57 13.33 -26.74
C ASN A 194 7.54 12.77 -27.80
N GLY A 195 8.40 11.83 -27.39
CA GLY A 195 9.35 11.14 -28.27
C GLY A 195 10.73 11.81 -28.35
N ASN A 196 10.84 13.12 -28.13
CA ASN A 196 12.12 13.82 -28.04
C ASN A 196 11.93 15.23 -27.46
N GLY A 197 12.63 15.54 -26.37
CA GLY A 197 12.59 16.87 -25.76
C GLY A 197 12.42 16.83 -24.24
N THR A 198 12.47 18.02 -23.64
CA THR A 198 12.11 18.24 -22.23
C THR A 198 10.62 18.51 -22.15
N ASP A 199 9.96 17.99 -21.11
CA ASP A 199 8.62 18.40 -20.71
C ASP A 199 8.56 19.92 -20.52
N PRO A 200 7.67 20.62 -21.25
CA PRO A 200 7.56 22.08 -21.16
C PRO A 200 7.00 22.56 -19.81
N SER A 201 6.38 21.70 -19.01
CA SER A 201 5.90 22.07 -17.66
C SER A 201 7.02 22.09 -16.62
N LEU A 202 8.15 21.44 -16.89
CA LEU A 202 9.30 21.45 -16.01
C LEU A 202 10.00 22.82 -16.06
N ASP A 203 10.21 23.44 -14.89
CA ASP A 203 10.92 24.72 -14.78
C ASP A 203 12.24 24.70 -15.59
N PRO A 204 12.47 25.64 -16.53
CA PRO A 204 13.61 25.56 -17.46
C PRO A 204 14.99 25.64 -16.78
N GLU A 205 15.11 26.41 -15.70
CA GLU A 205 16.35 26.52 -14.93
C GLU A 205 16.62 25.21 -14.17
N TYR A 206 15.57 24.64 -13.59
CA TYR A 206 15.64 23.34 -12.94
C TYR A 206 15.93 22.21 -13.93
N ALA A 207 15.32 22.21 -15.11
CA ALA A 207 15.61 21.27 -16.18
C ALA A 207 17.08 21.32 -16.60
N THR A 208 17.66 22.53 -16.71
CA THR A 208 19.08 22.73 -17.00
C THR A 208 19.96 22.13 -15.90
N THR A 209 19.57 22.34 -14.64
CA THR A 209 20.25 21.76 -13.47
C THR A 209 20.14 20.22 -13.46
N LEU A 210 18.95 19.68 -13.70
CA LEU A 210 18.70 18.24 -13.76
C LEU A 210 19.48 17.57 -14.90
N LYS A 211 19.61 18.19 -16.08
CA LYS A 211 20.42 17.65 -17.19
C LYS A 211 21.90 17.51 -16.84
N LYS A 212 22.43 18.37 -15.97
CA LYS A 212 23.82 18.24 -15.46
C LYS A 212 23.94 17.08 -14.46
N LYS A 213 22.93 16.86 -13.62
CA LYS A 213 22.90 15.77 -12.63
C LYS A 213 22.58 14.40 -13.24
N CYS A 214 21.72 14.39 -14.24
CA CYS A 214 21.19 13.22 -14.92
C CYS A 214 21.50 13.23 -16.43
N PRO A 215 22.77 13.14 -16.87
CA PRO A 215 23.10 13.08 -18.30
C PRO A 215 22.38 11.94 -19.03
N LYS A 216 21.99 12.17 -20.29
CA LYS A 216 21.23 11.19 -21.12
C LYS A 216 21.92 9.81 -21.24
N ASN A 217 23.25 9.76 -21.17
CA ASN A 217 24.05 8.53 -21.23
C ASN A 217 24.33 7.90 -19.85
N GLN A 218 23.82 8.47 -18.75
CA GLN A 218 24.09 8.04 -17.38
C GLN A 218 22.79 7.96 -16.55
N LEU A 219 21.77 7.25 -17.05
CA LEU A 219 20.46 7.16 -16.41
C LEU A 219 20.43 6.33 -15.10
N SER A 220 21.50 5.59 -14.79
CA SER A 220 21.67 4.88 -13.51
C SER A 220 22.12 5.78 -12.37
N ARG A 221 22.49 7.05 -12.64
CA ARG A 221 22.80 8.03 -11.58
C ARG A 221 21.54 8.36 -10.79
N THR A 222 21.72 8.91 -9.60
CA THR A 222 20.62 9.38 -8.76
C THR A 222 20.60 10.90 -8.66
N THR A 223 19.42 11.48 -8.48
CA THR A 223 19.20 12.89 -8.15
C THR A 223 18.27 13.01 -6.94
N GLU A 224 18.28 14.16 -6.29
CA GLU A 224 17.46 14.45 -5.12
C GLU A 224 15.97 14.62 -5.48
N LEU A 225 15.08 14.13 -4.61
CA LEU A 225 13.62 14.31 -4.75
C LEU A 225 13.20 15.75 -4.40
N ASP A 226 13.84 16.35 -3.39
CA ASP A 226 13.71 17.76 -3.03
C ASP A 226 15.05 18.48 -3.24
N LEU A 227 15.05 19.51 -4.11
CA LEU A 227 16.26 20.27 -4.43
C LEU A 227 16.75 21.16 -3.27
N VAL A 228 15.85 21.61 -2.40
CA VAL A 228 16.12 22.63 -1.38
C VAL A 228 16.52 21.99 -0.05
N THR A 229 15.83 20.92 0.38
CA THR A 229 16.07 20.23 1.66
C THR A 229 16.18 18.70 1.49
N PRO A 230 17.11 18.18 0.66
CA PRO A 230 17.13 16.78 0.21
C PRO A 230 17.22 15.70 1.29
N ASN A 231 17.66 16.08 2.49
CA ASN A 231 17.87 15.19 3.63
C ASN A 231 16.91 15.47 4.81
N ARG A 232 15.79 16.19 4.58
CA ARG A 232 14.82 16.52 5.63
C ARG A 232 13.41 16.19 5.16
N LEU A 233 12.66 15.47 6.00
CA LEU A 233 11.22 15.30 5.83
C LEU A 233 10.52 16.56 6.37
N ASP A 234 10.25 17.52 5.51
CA ASP A 234 9.58 18.77 5.84
C ASP A 234 8.57 19.18 4.76
N ASN A 235 7.96 20.36 4.90
CA ASN A 235 6.93 20.81 3.95
C ASN A 235 7.52 21.58 2.75
N GLN A 236 8.84 21.57 2.57
CA GLN A 236 9.51 22.22 1.45
C GLN A 236 9.07 21.62 0.11
N TYR A 237 8.78 20.32 0.06
CA TYR A 237 8.12 19.65 -1.07
C TYR A 237 6.90 20.43 -1.60
N TYR A 238 5.99 20.85 -0.73
CA TYR A 238 4.80 21.61 -1.13
C TYR A 238 5.11 23.05 -1.55
N ARG A 239 6.18 23.65 -1.02
CA ARG A 239 6.66 24.96 -1.46
C ARG A 239 7.28 24.87 -2.86
N ASN A 240 7.95 23.75 -3.17
CA ASN A 240 8.49 23.46 -4.49
C ASN A 240 7.35 23.26 -5.49
N LEU A 241 6.29 22.51 -5.16
CA LEU A 241 5.13 22.33 -6.04
C LEU A 241 4.54 23.65 -6.56
N LYS A 242 4.49 24.69 -5.73
CA LYS A 242 3.97 26.02 -6.11
C LYS A 242 4.85 26.77 -7.11
N LYS A 243 6.15 26.44 -7.19
CA LYS A 243 7.11 27.07 -8.10
C LYS A 243 7.49 26.16 -9.27
N GLN A 244 7.01 24.91 -9.26
CA GLN A 244 7.28 23.84 -10.22
C GLN A 244 8.74 23.28 -10.35
N PRO A 245 9.72 23.49 -9.44
CA PRO A 245 10.94 22.68 -9.44
C PRO A 245 10.71 21.34 -8.71
N VAL A 246 9.83 20.47 -9.25
CA VAL A 246 9.58 19.12 -8.71
C VAL A 246 10.04 18.04 -9.68
N LEU A 247 10.50 16.92 -9.12
CA LEU A 247 11.22 15.91 -9.89
C LEU A 247 10.31 15.12 -10.84
N PHE A 248 9.14 14.69 -10.36
CA PHE A 248 8.26 13.79 -11.11
C PHE A 248 7.03 14.52 -11.68
N SER A 249 6.54 14.04 -12.83
CA SER A 249 5.26 14.50 -13.39
C SER A 249 4.10 14.23 -12.44
N SER A 250 4.13 13.11 -11.71
CA SER A 250 3.13 12.78 -10.69
C SER A 250 3.10 13.76 -9.52
N ASP A 251 4.23 14.40 -9.20
CA ASP A 251 4.27 15.45 -8.18
C ASP A 251 3.58 16.69 -8.70
N GLU A 252 3.99 17.15 -9.88
CA GLU A 252 3.40 18.33 -10.50
C GLU A 252 1.90 18.19 -10.72
N ALA A 253 1.43 17.00 -11.09
CA ALA A 253 0.01 16.72 -11.29
C ALA A 253 -0.87 17.03 -10.06
N LEU A 254 -0.28 17.09 -8.85
CA LEU A 254 -1.03 17.46 -7.64
C LEU A 254 -1.56 18.90 -7.66
N VAL A 255 -1.08 19.77 -8.56
CA VAL A 255 -1.64 21.13 -8.72
C VAL A 255 -2.65 21.26 -9.87
N ASP A 256 -2.95 20.17 -10.59
CA ASP A 256 -3.84 20.19 -11.77
C ASP A 256 -5.34 20.32 -11.43
N SER A 257 -5.74 20.13 -10.17
CA SER A 257 -7.12 20.32 -9.73
C SER A 257 -7.23 21.33 -8.60
N THR A 258 -8.35 22.05 -8.56
CA THR A 258 -8.65 23.04 -7.51
C THR A 258 -8.57 22.44 -6.11
N ILE A 259 -9.04 21.20 -5.93
CA ILE A 259 -9.08 20.49 -4.64
C ILE A 259 -7.67 20.13 -4.15
N THR A 260 -6.87 19.52 -5.03
CA THR A 260 -5.50 19.11 -4.67
C THR A 260 -4.58 20.32 -4.53
N ALA A 261 -4.70 21.32 -5.40
CA ALA A 261 -3.95 22.58 -5.31
C ALA A 261 -4.25 23.37 -4.02
N ALA A 262 -5.49 23.37 -3.54
CA ALA A 262 -5.85 23.96 -2.25
C ALA A 262 -5.18 23.22 -1.09
N THR A 263 -5.14 21.89 -1.15
CA THR A 263 -4.48 21.06 -0.13
C THR A 263 -2.96 21.27 -0.13
N VAL A 264 -2.33 21.32 -1.31
CA VAL A 264 -0.91 21.67 -1.48
C VAL A 264 -0.60 23.05 -0.89
N THR A 265 -1.45 24.06 -1.17
CA THR A 265 -1.29 25.41 -0.63
C THR A 265 -1.38 25.44 0.90
N ASN A 266 -2.32 24.69 1.48
CA ASN A 266 -2.44 24.56 2.93
C ASN A 266 -1.17 23.93 3.54
N TYR A 267 -0.67 22.82 2.98
CA TYR A 267 0.53 22.16 3.49
C TYR A 267 1.81 23.00 3.32
N ALA A 268 1.91 23.79 2.24
CA ALA A 268 3.02 24.73 2.04
C ALA A 268 3.08 25.83 3.12
N ASN A 269 1.91 26.29 3.60
CA ASN A 269 1.79 27.38 4.58
C ASN A 269 1.68 26.87 6.03
N ASN A 270 1.25 25.63 6.23
CA ASN A 270 0.98 25.05 7.55
C ASN A 270 1.67 23.68 7.72
N PRO A 271 2.93 23.65 8.18
CA PRO A 271 3.67 22.40 8.36
C PRO A 271 3.07 21.50 9.45
N ILE A 272 2.33 22.05 10.41
CA ILE A 272 1.67 21.29 11.48
C ILE A 272 0.51 20.47 10.89
N ALA A 273 -0.30 21.09 10.03
CA ALA A 273 -1.40 20.41 9.37
C ALA A 273 -0.93 19.23 8.50
N TRP A 274 0.15 19.44 7.73
CA TRP A 274 0.72 18.37 6.90
C TRP A 274 1.22 17.19 7.75
N LYS A 275 2.05 17.44 8.78
CA LYS A 275 2.59 16.37 9.61
C LYS A 275 1.50 15.51 10.25
N LYS A 276 0.41 16.15 10.69
CA LYS A 276 -0.77 15.46 11.25
C LYS A 276 -1.43 14.54 10.22
N ASP A 277 -1.74 15.06 9.03
CA ASP A 277 -2.43 14.30 7.99
C ASP A 277 -1.54 13.20 7.41
N PHE A 278 -0.25 13.45 7.24
CA PHE A 278 0.74 12.46 6.80
C PHE A 278 0.78 11.26 7.73
N ALA A 279 0.89 11.50 9.05
CA ALA A 279 0.90 10.43 10.04
C ALA A 279 -0.41 9.62 10.04
N ALA A 280 -1.57 10.29 9.91
CA ALA A 280 -2.85 9.60 9.85
C ALA A 280 -3.02 8.73 8.59
N ALA A 281 -2.62 9.25 7.43
CA ALA A 281 -2.69 8.53 6.16
C ALA A 281 -1.81 7.27 6.16
N MET A 282 -0.62 7.34 6.76
CA MET A 282 0.27 6.18 6.92
C MET A 282 -0.35 5.07 7.77
N VAL A 283 -1.09 5.41 8.83
CA VAL A 283 -1.81 4.42 9.66
C VAL A 283 -2.93 3.75 8.87
N ARG A 284 -3.72 4.54 8.13
CA ARG A 284 -4.86 4.04 7.37
C ARG A 284 -4.47 3.11 6.22
N LEU A 285 -3.36 3.40 5.54
CA LEU A 285 -2.81 2.52 4.50
C LEU A 285 -2.55 1.09 5.03
N GLY A 286 -2.22 0.93 6.31
CA GLY A 286 -1.90 -0.36 6.92
C GLY A 286 -3.09 -1.18 7.42
N SER A 287 -4.34 -0.73 7.25
CA SER A 287 -5.53 -1.34 7.87
C SER A 287 -6.63 -1.78 6.91
N LEU A 288 -6.34 -1.91 5.62
CA LEU A 288 -7.33 -2.20 4.57
C LEU A 288 -7.62 -3.71 4.46
N ASP A 289 -8.90 -4.10 4.33
CA ASP A 289 -9.41 -5.45 3.98
C ASP A 289 -8.74 -6.68 4.67
N VAL A 290 -8.55 -6.62 5.98
CA VAL A 290 -7.96 -7.71 6.78
C VAL A 290 -8.98 -8.75 7.28
N LEU A 291 -8.59 -10.03 7.35
CA LEU A 291 -9.33 -11.07 8.07
C LEU A 291 -9.01 -11.03 9.58
N THR A 292 -10.04 -11.04 10.44
CA THR A 292 -9.87 -11.01 11.90
C THR A 292 -10.82 -11.98 12.62
N GLY A 293 -10.46 -12.34 13.85
CA GLY A 293 -11.25 -13.24 14.71
C GLY A 293 -11.07 -14.71 14.31
N THR A 294 -12.18 -15.41 14.13
CA THR A 294 -12.26 -16.83 13.72
C THR A 294 -12.26 -17.03 12.20
N ARG A 295 -12.24 -15.95 11.42
CA ARG A 295 -12.25 -16.01 9.96
C ARG A 295 -10.84 -16.22 9.42
N GLY A 296 -10.68 -17.25 8.59
CA GLY A 296 -9.40 -17.67 8.05
C GLY A 296 -8.66 -18.64 8.96
N GLU A 297 -7.35 -18.76 8.78
CA GLU A 297 -6.50 -19.65 9.56
C GLU A 297 -5.08 -19.11 9.74
N ILE A 298 -4.39 -19.58 10.78
CA ILE A 298 -2.95 -19.38 10.93
C ILE A 298 -2.25 -20.57 10.26
N ARG A 299 -1.84 -20.38 9.00
CA ARG A 299 -1.10 -21.40 8.24
C ARG A 299 0.27 -21.66 8.84
N LYS A 300 0.70 -22.92 8.89
CA LYS A 300 2.09 -23.29 9.25
C LYS A 300 3.10 -22.99 8.13
N LYS A 301 2.67 -23.08 6.88
CA LYS A 301 3.44 -22.77 5.68
C LYS A 301 2.62 -21.86 4.77
N CYS A 302 3.17 -20.73 4.34
CA CYS A 302 2.39 -19.74 3.59
C CYS A 302 2.00 -20.19 2.17
N GLY A 303 2.61 -21.25 1.64
CA GLY A 303 2.29 -21.80 0.33
C GLY A 303 1.10 -22.77 0.26
N VAL A 304 0.56 -23.23 1.40
CA VAL A 304 -0.45 -24.30 1.46
C VAL A 304 -1.46 -24.05 2.58
N VAL A 305 -2.71 -24.47 2.41
CA VAL A 305 -3.68 -24.56 3.51
C VAL A 305 -3.27 -25.67 4.50
N ASN A 306 -3.68 -25.56 5.77
CA ASN A 306 -3.35 -26.57 6.78
C ASN A 306 -4.01 -27.94 6.56
#